data_AF-A0A438ISW1-F1
#
_entry.id   AF-A0A438ISW1-F1
#
_cell.length_a   1.000
_cell.length_b   1.000
_cell.length_c   1.000
_cell.angle_alpha   90.00
_cell.angle_beta   90.00
_cell.angle_gamma   90.00
#
_symmetry.space_group_name_H-M   'P 1'
#
loop_
_entity.id
_entity.type
_entity.pdbx_description
1 polymer ?
#
loop_
_entity_poly.entity_id
_entity_poly.type
_entity_poly.pdbx_seq_one_letter_code
_entity_poly.pdbx_strand_id
1 'polypeptide(L)'
;MENNSSLMVNLPLSGSDSVAEVIITVFQRLCEELESKELNLLWDCFYEDITECVTNGCSMHLTRLLFLLVSTLQIDNGLKISDYQPMLELVRLLVRTFIIPSNIVVAEDHLSEIVDKVLQLMLCILDGLHISNDMSTISSLSSQWAPAFELRNPSAMNSLIETSPEEVIFLMLMFNERLQVDMQSSSFLVGASEEGVSRICSFLQEALLYWTGVINDIVHKDLPSVPSCEVKLPMLWGIIGCCSHMLGIQADPSLLMGLVDALDQLLMIEAGFPKSTWQSLMGAALGSFHKLGSFKKSGVEETNKFLHLAKRYRSSSQVLFSVAELLDSMHGSTIQENNGHMKFHPELKAEKAVDAFDMFSENLSHPDKGIRVSTLRILCHYEPLNGESNVQPVEKKMQTEVSPTSYAEIQRNNVLHILFSIEDTPLSISTSRKVILSISKIQMDLSAARICEAYIPVLLNGIIGIFHNRFSYLWDPAIECLSVLISKHVGLVWDRLVSYLEQCQSVFLTTHDLSEGINIEVCGKTSGMC
;
A
#
# COMPACT_ATOMS: atom_id res chain seq x y z
N MET A 1 -57.30 13.04 21.70
CA MET A 1 -55.86 12.96 21.40
C MET A 1 -55.67 11.61 20.74
N GLU A 2 -55.90 11.56 19.43
CA GLU A 2 -55.94 10.34 18.64
C GLU A 2 -54.56 10.10 18.01
N ASN A 3 -54.11 8.85 18.09
CA ASN A 3 -52.91 8.29 17.48
C ASN A 3 -52.91 8.49 15.96
N ASN A 4 -51.90 9.18 15.44
CA ASN A 4 -51.58 9.26 14.01
C ASN A 4 -50.18 8.68 13.74
N SER A 5 -49.95 7.43 14.12
CA SER A 5 -48.68 6.71 13.93
C SER A 5 -48.88 5.42 13.12
N SER A 6 -49.50 5.53 11.93
CA SER A 6 -49.61 4.42 10.99
C SER A 6 -49.95 4.93 9.58
N LEU A 7 -48.94 5.42 8.86
CA LEU A 7 -49.09 5.77 7.43
C LEU A 7 -48.50 4.71 6.49
N MET A 8 -47.62 3.82 6.98
CA MET A 8 -46.90 2.85 6.11
C MET A 8 -47.40 1.40 6.18
N VAL A 9 -48.40 1.08 7.02
CA VAL A 9 -48.70 -0.31 7.39
C VAL A 9 -49.49 -1.13 6.36
N ASN A 10 -50.06 -0.55 5.29
CA ASN A 10 -50.87 -1.35 4.35
C ASN A 10 -50.71 -0.94 2.88
N LEU A 11 -49.80 -1.61 2.16
CA LEU A 11 -49.67 -1.51 0.70
C LEU A 11 -49.91 -2.87 0.01
N PRO A 12 -50.93 -2.98 -0.88
CA PRO A 12 -51.36 -4.25 -1.48
C PRO A 12 -50.39 -4.79 -2.55
N LEU A 13 -50.42 -6.13 -2.72
CA LEU A 13 -49.46 -6.97 -3.46
C LEU A 13 -49.48 -6.90 -5.00
N SER A 14 -50.19 -5.97 -5.64
CA SER A 14 -50.23 -5.89 -7.11
C SER A 14 -50.27 -4.43 -7.57
N GLY A 15 -49.18 -3.96 -8.21
CA GLY A 15 -48.89 -2.54 -8.49
C GLY A 15 -47.67 -1.97 -7.75
N SER A 16 -46.97 -2.82 -6.98
CA SER A 16 -45.79 -2.55 -6.12
C SER A 16 -44.80 -1.51 -6.67
N ASP A 17 -44.35 -1.68 -7.91
CA ASP A 17 -43.23 -0.89 -8.44
C ASP A 17 -43.64 0.57 -8.72
N SER A 18 -44.83 0.76 -9.29
CA SER A 18 -45.37 2.11 -9.54
C SER A 18 -45.60 2.90 -8.24
N VAL A 19 -45.93 2.22 -7.15
CA VAL A 19 -46.14 2.89 -5.86
C VAL A 19 -44.81 3.22 -5.19
N ALA A 20 -43.82 2.31 -5.28
CA ALA A 20 -42.48 2.58 -4.79
C ALA A 20 -41.83 3.76 -5.53
N GLU A 21 -41.96 3.82 -6.87
CA GLU A 21 -41.47 4.95 -7.68
C GLU A 21 -42.13 6.27 -7.29
N VAL A 22 -43.46 6.27 -7.07
CA VAL A 22 -44.18 7.47 -6.62
C VAL A 22 -43.66 7.92 -5.25
N ILE A 23 -43.48 7.00 -4.30
CA ILE A 23 -42.97 7.33 -2.96
C ILE A 23 -41.54 7.87 -3.03
N ILE A 24 -40.65 7.25 -3.81
CA ILE A 24 -39.28 7.74 -4.01
C ILE A 24 -39.30 9.14 -4.62
N THR A 25 -40.17 9.40 -5.59
CA THR A 25 -40.31 10.73 -6.20
C THR A 25 -40.79 11.77 -5.19
N VAL A 26 -41.71 11.40 -4.28
CA VAL A 26 -42.14 12.28 -3.20
C VAL A 26 -40.98 12.57 -2.24
N PHE A 27 -40.22 11.56 -1.84
CA PHE A 27 -39.05 11.74 -0.97
C PHE A 27 -37.97 12.56 -1.65
N GLN A 28 -37.74 12.38 -2.94
CA GLN A 28 -36.86 13.24 -3.73
C GLN A 28 -37.30 14.68 -3.65
N ARG A 29 -38.58 14.95 -3.86
CA ARG A 29 -39.08 16.33 -3.79
C ARG A 29 -38.96 16.91 -2.39
N LEU A 30 -39.17 16.12 -1.35
CA LEU A 30 -38.96 16.55 0.04
C LEU A 30 -37.48 16.86 0.32
N CYS A 31 -36.55 16.03 -0.15
CA CYS A 31 -35.11 16.26 -0.02
C CYS A 31 -34.65 17.52 -0.77
N GLU A 32 -35.25 17.83 -1.92
CA GLU A 32 -34.98 19.05 -2.69
C GLU A 32 -35.49 20.32 -1.98
N GLU A 33 -36.68 20.26 -1.39
CA GLU A 33 -37.38 21.45 -0.84
C GLU A 33 -37.06 21.74 0.63
N LEU A 34 -36.69 20.73 1.42
CA LEU A 34 -36.50 20.85 2.87
C LEU A 34 -35.01 20.88 3.28
N GLU A 35 -34.73 21.57 4.39
CA GLU A 35 -33.41 21.56 5.02
C GLU A 35 -33.15 20.26 5.80
N SER A 36 -31.87 19.93 6.04
CA SER A 36 -31.46 18.66 6.69
C SER A 36 -32.10 18.45 8.07
N LYS A 37 -32.34 19.52 8.83
CA LYS A 37 -32.99 19.46 10.15
C LYS A 37 -34.49 19.17 10.08
N GLU A 38 -35.15 19.62 9.02
CA GLU A 38 -36.59 19.42 8.81
C GLU A 38 -36.89 17.98 8.39
N LEU A 39 -35.92 17.32 7.77
CA LEU A 39 -35.99 15.91 7.38
C LEU A 39 -35.74 14.93 8.55
N ASN A 40 -35.35 15.40 9.74
CA ASN A 40 -35.09 14.52 10.89
C ASN A 40 -36.31 13.66 11.25
N LEU A 41 -37.53 14.21 11.14
CA LEU A 41 -38.76 13.44 11.38
C LEU A 41 -38.93 12.28 10.38
N LEU A 42 -38.55 12.49 9.12
CA LEU A 42 -38.60 11.45 8.09
C LEU A 42 -37.62 10.32 8.44
N TRP A 43 -36.40 10.69 8.83
CA TRP A 43 -35.37 9.74 9.23
C TRP A 43 -35.75 8.96 10.50
N ASP A 44 -36.29 9.64 11.51
CA ASP A 44 -36.76 9.02 12.74
C ASP A 44 -37.86 7.99 12.46
N CYS A 45 -38.82 8.29 11.57
CA CYS A 45 -39.82 7.32 11.14
C CYS A 45 -39.19 6.09 10.48
N PHE A 46 -38.19 6.25 9.61
CA PHE A 46 -37.47 5.11 9.04
C PHE A 46 -36.78 4.27 10.13
N TYR A 47 -36.14 4.91 11.10
CA TYR A 47 -35.43 4.22 12.16
C TYR A 47 -36.38 3.41 13.05
N GLU A 48 -37.51 4.00 13.43
CA GLU A 48 -38.56 3.34 14.23
C GLU A 48 -39.16 2.15 13.46
N ASP A 49 -39.66 2.37 12.24
CA ASP A 49 -40.35 1.35 11.45
C ASP A 49 -39.42 0.17 11.10
N ILE A 50 -38.16 0.46 10.74
CA ILE A 50 -37.17 -0.59 10.45
C ILE A 50 -36.85 -1.37 11.74
N THR A 51 -36.63 -0.69 12.86
CA THR A 51 -36.34 -1.36 14.14
C THR A 51 -37.50 -2.25 14.57
N GLU A 52 -38.74 -1.78 14.43
CA GLU A 52 -39.94 -2.57 14.69
C GLU A 52 -39.99 -3.81 13.79
N CYS A 53 -39.75 -3.65 12.48
CA CYS A 53 -39.72 -4.78 11.55
C CYS A 53 -38.66 -5.83 11.91
N VAL A 54 -37.48 -5.40 12.35
CA VAL A 54 -36.42 -6.30 12.81
C VAL A 54 -36.87 -7.07 14.05
N THR A 55 -37.49 -6.40 15.03
CA THR A 55 -37.97 -7.07 16.25
C THR A 55 -39.13 -8.04 16.00
N ASN A 56 -40.01 -7.72 15.04
CA ASN A 56 -41.20 -8.51 14.73
C ASN A 56 -40.96 -9.59 13.66
N GLY A 57 -39.76 -9.63 13.05
CA GLY A 57 -39.41 -10.62 12.02
C GLY A 57 -40.13 -10.42 10.68
N CYS A 58 -40.53 -9.19 10.35
CA CYS A 58 -41.29 -8.86 9.13
C CYS A 58 -40.37 -8.68 7.91
N SER A 59 -39.74 -9.75 7.42
CA SER A 59 -38.71 -9.71 6.37
C SER A 59 -39.10 -8.95 5.10
N MET A 60 -40.28 -9.23 4.53
CA MET A 60 -40.77 -8.54 3.31
C MET A 60 -40.99 -7.03 3.50
N HIS A 61 -41.47 -6.62 4.67
CA HIS A 61 -41.68 -5.19 4.95
C HIS A 61 -40.33 -4.50 5.19
N LEU A 62 -39.43 -5.16 5.92
CA LEU A 62 -38.07 -4.72 6.16
C LEU A 62 -37.32 -4.46 4.84
N THR A 63 -37.37 -5.40 3.89
CA THR A 63 -36.75 -5.23 2.57
C THR A 63 -37.23 -3.97 1.86
N ARG A 64 -38.54 -3.70 1.87
CA ARG A 64 -39.14 -2.53 1.23
C ARG A 64 -38.73 -1.23 1.93
N LEU A 65 -38.70 -1.21 3.26
CA LEU A 65 -38.26 -0.05 4.04
C LEU A 65 -36.78 0.24 3.81
N LEU A 66 -35.93 -0.79 3.79
CA LEU A 66 -34.52 -0.65 3.47
C LEU A 66 -34.31 -0.15 2.05
N PHE A 67 -35.09 -0.66 1.08
CA PHE A 67 -35.07 -0.16 -0.30
C PHE A 67 -35.41 1.33 -0.37
N LEU A 68 -36.48 1.75 0.31
CA LEU A 68 -36.89 3.16 0.36
C LEU A 68 -35.83 4.02 1.05
N LEU A 69 -35.27 3.57 2.17
CA LEU A 69 -34.21 4.29 2.90
C LEU A 69 -32.97 4.47 2.01
N VAL A 70 -32.45 3.39 1.42
CA VAL A 70 -31.29 3.43 0.52
C VAL A 70 -31.55 4.36 -0.66
N SER A 71 -32.71 4.22 -1.32
CA SER A 71 -33.06 5.07 -2.46
C SER A 71 -33.14 6.54 -2.05
N THR A 72 -33.66 6.83 -0.85
CA THR A 72 -33.76 8.20 -0.35
C THR A 72 -32.39 8.81 -0.06
N LEU A 73 -31.46 8.03 0.49
CA LEU A 73 -30.09 8.49 0.75
C LEU A 73 -29.30 8.76 -0.53
N GLN A 74 -29.55 8.00 -1.58
CA GLN A 74 -28.88 8.17 -2.87
C GLN A 74 -29.28 9.44 -3.62
N ILE A 75 -30.39 10.10 -3.24
CA ILE A 75 -30.88 11.31 -3.91
C ILE A 75 -29.88 12.47 -3.77
N ASP A 76 -29.20 12.57 -2.63
CA ASP A 76 -28.20 13.62 -2.37
C ASP A 76 -26.87 13.09 -1.83
N ASN A 77 -26.63 11.79 -2.00
CA ASN A 77 -25.47 11.08 -1.45
C ASN A 77 -25.33 11.23 0.08
N GLY A 78 -26.46 11.27 0.80
CA GLY A 78 -26.51 11.33 2.26
C GLY A 78 -26.26 12.71 2.88
N LEU A 79 -26.06 13.76 2.10
CA LEU A 79 -25.77 15.12 2.61
C LEU A 79 -26.93 15.75 3.39
N LYS A 80 -28.16 15.25 3.24
CA LYS A 80 -29.35 15.68 4.00
C LYS A 80 -29.41 15.08 5.40
N ILE A 81 -28.50 14.19 5.78
CA ILE A 81 -28.41 13.69 7.15
C ILE A 81 -27.68 14.72 8.01
N SER A 82 -28.37 15.25 9.02
CA SER A 82 -27.77 16.22 9.96
C SER A 82 -26.95 15.56 11.08
N ASP A 83 -27.37 14.37 11.51
CA ASP A 83 -26.67 13.55 12.50
C ASP A 83 -26.72 12.07 12.07
N TYR A 84 -25.55 11.48 11.84
CA TYR A 84 -25.42 10.09 11.43
C TYR A 84 -25.57 9.09 12.58
N GLN A 85 -25.47 9.52 13.86
CA GLN A 85 -25.45 8.58 14.99
C GLN A 85 -26.66 7.62 15.04
N PRO A 86 -27.91 8.08 14.85
CA PRO A 86 -29.06 7.18 14.83
C PRO A 86 -28.99 6.15 13.70
N MET A 87 -28.51 6.57 12.53
CA MET A 87 -28.34 5.69 11.37
C MET A 87 -27.25 4.64 11.60
N LEU A 88 -26.15 5.03 12.25
CA LEU A 88 -25.07 4.10 12.60
C LEU A 88 -25.53 3.05 13.61
N GLU A 89 -26.36 3.41 14.59
CA GLU A 89 -26.95 2.45 15.53
C GLU A 89 -27.97 1.53 14.86
N LEU A 90 -28.76 2.03 13.90
CA LEU A 90 -29.63 1.19 13.09
C LEU A 90 -28.83 0.15 12.29
N VAL A 91 -27.76 0.58 11.61
CA VAL A 91 -26.89 -0.34 10.87
C VAL A 91 -26.23 -1.35 11.79
N ARG A 92 -25.80 -0.94 12.98
CA ARG A 92 -25.24 -1.85 13.99
C ARG A 92 -26.24 -2.96 14.36
N LEU A 93 -27.51 -2.62 14.53
CA LEU A 93 -28.58 -3.59 14.76
C LEU A 93 -28.74 -4.54 13.56
N LEU A 94 -28.83 -3.99 12.34
CA LEU A 94 -29.02 -4.77 11.11
C LEU A 94 -27.86 -5.75 10.86
N VAL A 95 -26.61 -5.29 11.00
CA VAL A 95 -25.40 -6.12 10.85
C VAL A 95 -25.39 -7.26 11.86
N ARG A 96 -25.69 -6.98 13.14
CA ARG A 96 -25.75 -8.01 14.19
C ARG A 96 -26.84 -9.04 13.94
N THR A 97 -27.97 -8.62 13.42
CA THR A 97 -29.14 -9.49 13.24
C THR A 97 -29.05 -10.33 11.96
N PHE A 98 -28.57 -9.76 10.85
CA PHE A 98 -28.65 -10.41 9.54
C PHE A 98 -27.30 -10.81 8.94
N ILE A 99 -26.18 -10.18 9.35
CA ILE A 99 -24.87 -10.40 8.72
C ILE A 99 -23.97 -11.30 9.58
N ILE A 100 -23.87 -11.05 10.89
CA ILE A 100 -22.97 -11.78 11.81
C ILE A 100 -23.38 -13.26 12.11
N PRO A 101 -24.66 -13.68 12.10
CA PRO A 101 -25.01 -15.05 12.48
C PRO A 101 -24.42 -16.12 11.54
N SER A 102 -23.54 -16.98 12.09
CA SER A 102 -22.69 -17.92 11.35
C SER A 102 -23.39 -19.23 10.93
N ASN A 103 -24.71 -19.37 11.16
CA ASN A 103 -25.43 -20.65 11.05
C ASN A 103 -26.77 -20.59 10.30
N ILE A 104 -27.01 -19.58 9.45
CA ILE A 104 -28.24 -19.57 8.66
C ILE A 104 -28.05 -20.47 7.43
N VAL A 105 -28.60 -21.68 7.58
CA VAL A 105 -28.88 -22.63 6.50
C VAL A 105 -29.60 -21.89 5.39
N VAL A 106 -28.99 -21.90 4.21
CA VAL A 106 -29.51 -21.40 2.93
C VAL A 106 -30.92 -21.97 2.72
N ALA A 107 -31.97 -21.13 2.79
CA ALA A 107 -33.31 -21.46 2.27
C ALA A 107 -34.36 -20.31 2.24
N GLU A 108 -34.03 -19.03 2.45
CA GLU A 108 -35.03 -17.95 2.29
C GLU A 108 -34.52 -16.83 1.38
N ASP A 109 -35.15 -16.68 0.21
CA ASP A 109 -34.83 -15.66 -0.81
C ASP A 109 -34.81 -14.23 -0.23
N HIS A 110 -35.63 -13.96 0.78
CA HIS A 110 -35.72 -12.64 1.43
C HIS A 110 -34.51 -12.29 2.30
N LEU A 111 -33.78 -13.27 2.85
CA LEU A 111 -32.61 -13.00 3.68
C LEU A 111 -31.47 -12.40 2.84
N SER A 112 -31.26 -12.95 1.63
CA SER A 112 -30.24 -12.43 0.70
C SER A 112 -30.54 -10.98 0.33
N GLU A 113 -31.80 -10.68 0.04
CA GLU A 113 -32.24 -9.33 -0.32
C GLU A 113 -32.07 -8.33 0.83
N ILE A 114 -32.38 -8.73 2.06
CA ILE A 114 -32.12 -7.91 3.26
C ILE A 114 -30.63 -7.64 3.42
N VAL A 115 -29.78 -8.67 3.31
CA VAL A 115 -28.31 -8.50 3.43
C VAL A 115 -27.79 -7.55 2.35
N ASP A 116 -28.21 -7.70 1.10
CA ASP A 116 -27.82 -6.81 0.00
C ASP A 116 -28.22 -5.35 0.30
N LYS A 117 -29.42 -5.13 0.83
CA LYS A 117 -29.89 -3.78 1.18
C LYS A 117 -29.18 -3.17 2.40
N VAL A 118 -28.84 -3.98 3.40
CA VAL A 118 -28.04 -3.52 4.55
C VAL A 118 -26.64 -3.07 4.10
N LEU A 119 -26.03 -3.80 3.17
CA LEU A 119 -24.73 -3.41 2.62
C LEU A 119 -24.83 -2.13 1.77
N GLN A 120 -25.85 -2.01 0.91
CA GLN A 120 -26.11 -0.77 0.16
C GLN A 120 -26.28 0.43 1.10
N LEU A 121 -26.98 0.25 2.23
CA LEU A 121 -27.14 1.28 3.25
C LEU A 121 -25.78 1.66 3.89
N MET A 122 -24.96 0.67 4.26
CA MET A 122 -23.62 0.91 4.80
C MET A 122 -22.78 1.78 3.87
N LEU A 123 -22.89 1.57 2.56
CA LEU A 123 -22.15 2.32 1.54
C LEU A 123 -22.65 3.74 1.38
N CYS A 124 -23.97 3.95 1.30
CA CYS A 124 -24.55 5.29 1.23
C CYS A 124 -24.12 6.16 2.43
N ILE A 125 -23.93 5.54 3.60
CA ILE A 125 -23.41 6.21 4.79
C ILE A 125 -21.94 6.59 4.60
N LEU A 126 -21.11 5.69 4.08
CA LEU A 126 -19.70 5.98 3.83
C LEU A 126 -19.53 7.10 2.80
N ASP A 127 -20.34 7.10 1.74
CA ASP A 127 -20.32 8.15 0.71
C ASP A 127 -20.63 9.52 1.32
N GLY A 128 -21.72 9.62 2.09
CA GLY A 128 -22.07 10.88 2.73
C GLY A 128 -21.08 11.33 3.81
N LEU A 129 -20.50 10.41 4.58
CA LEU A 129 -19.41 10.72 5.53
C LEU A 129 -18.13 11.18 4.81
N HIS A 130 -17.81 10.58 3.66
CA HIS A 130 -16.64 10.94 2.87
C HIS A 130 -16.81 12.33 2.24
N ILE A 131 -17.97 12.61 1.64
CA ILE A 131 -18.28 13.92 1.03
C ILE A 131 -18.31 15.01 2.11
N SER A 132 -18.78 14.70 3.32
CA SER A 132 -18.75 15.61 4.48
C SER A 132 -17.39 15.69 5.19
N ASN A 133 -16.39 14.93 4.72
CA ASN A 133 -15.01 14.88 5.23
C ASN A 133 -14.90 14.45 6.72
N ASP A 134 -15.81 13.60 7.21
CA ASP A 134 -15.73 13.03 8.56
C ASP A 134 -14.86 11.75 8.58
N MET A 135 -13.57 11.94 8.36
CA MET A 135 -12.59 10.86 8.36
C MET A 135 -12.44 10.15 9.72
N SER A 136 -12.84 10.82 10.81
CA SER A 136 -12.78 10.26 12.17
C SER A 136 -13.81 9.15 12.36
N THR A 137 -15.04 9.37 11.90
CA THR A 137 -16.12 8.37 11.93
C THR A 137 -15.83 7.24 10.96
N ILE A 138 -15.35 7.53 9.74
CA ILE A 138 -14.96 6.50 8.76
C ILE A 138 -13.90 5.54 9.33
N SER A 139 -12.86 6.07 10.00
CA SER A 139 -11.84 5.23 10.63
C SER A 139 -12.37 4.38 11.78
N SER A 140 -13.41 4.83 12.49
CA SER A 140 -14.06 4.05 13.54
C SER A 140 -14.92 2.93 12.96
N LEU A 141 -15.67 3.23 11.89
CA LEU A 141 -16.53 2.27 11.20
C LEU A 141 -15.74 1.16 10.52
N SER A 142 -14.56 1.46 9.96
CA SER A 142 -13.74 0.45 9.27
C SER A 142 -13.47 -0.78 10.15
N SER A 143 -13.22 -0.56 11.44
CA SER A 143 -12.94 -1.65 12.39
C SER A 143 -14.21 -2.41 12.81
N GLN A 144 -15.36 -1.73 12.82
CA GLN A 144 -16.64 -2.31 13.25
C GLN A 144 -17.32 -3.09 12.13
N TRP A 145 -17.11 -2.67 10.88
CA TRP A 145 -17.77 -3.23 9.71
C TRP A 145 -16.91 -4.24 8.97
N ALA A 146 -15.59 -4.30 9.22
CA ALA A 146 -14.71 -5.31 8.63
C ALA A 146 -15.29 -6.74 8.66
N PRO A 147 -15.81 -7.25 9.80
CA PRO A 147 -16.41 -8.60 9.83
C PRO A 147 -17.65 -8.77 8.95
N ALA A 148 -18.41 -7.70 8.71
CA ALA A 148 -19.62 -7.74 7.87
C ALA A 148 -19.28 -7.91 6.39
N PHE A 149 -18.16 -7.31 5.95
CA PHE A 149 -17.63 -7.45 4.60
C PHE A 149 -16.77 -8.72 4.43
N GLU A 150 -16.21 -9.26 5.52
CA GLU A 150 -15.56 -10.58 5.54
C GLU A 150 -16.55 -11.74 5.34
N LEU A 151 -17.80 -11.60 5.80
CA LEU A 151 -18.67 -12.76 6.02
C LEU A 151 -19.59 -13.18 4.87
N ARG A 152 -19.87 -12.36 3.85
CA ARG A 152 -20.69 -12.70 2.66
C ARG A 152 -21.03 -11.42 1.89
N ASN A 153 -20.47 -11.18 0.70
CA ASN A 153 -21.26 -10.80 -0.49
C ASN A 153 -20.42 -10.30 -1.68
N PRO A 154 -20.13 -11.20 -2.63
CA PRO A 154 -19.78 -10.76 -3.98
C PRO A 154 -20.95 -10.04 -4.71
N SER A 155 -22.22 -10.34 -4.41
CA SER A 155 -23.40 -9.82 -5.13
C SER A 155 -23.61 -8.31 -4.96
N ALA A 156 -23.52 -7.80 -3.73
CA ALA A 156 -23.68 -6.37 -3.46
C ALA A 156 -22.56 -5.58 -4.16
N MET A 157 -21.29 -5.97 -3.97
CA MET A 157 -20.15 -5.34 -4.64
C MET A 157 -20.25 -5.41 -6.17
N ASN A 158 -20.80 -6.50 -6.73
CA ASN A 158 -21.05 -6.62 -8.16
C ASN A 158 -22.09 -5.65 -8.71
N SER A 159 -23.13 -5.33 -7.94
CA SER A 159 -24.10 -4.31 -8.38
C SER A 159 -23.49 -2.90 -8.36
N LEU A 160 -22.53 -2.68 -7.47
CA LEU A 160 -21.91 -1.36 -7.25
C LEU A 160 -20.76 -1.08 -8.19
N ILE A 161 -20.02 -2.10 -8.65
CA ILE A 161 -18.95 -1.90 -9.62
C ILE A 161 -19.47 -1.28 -10.93
N GLU A 162 -20.75 -1.48 -11.24
CA GLU A 162 -21.43 -0.90 -12.40
C GLU A 162 -21.84 0.58 -12.18
N THR A 163 -22.11 0.99 -10.93
CA THR A 163 -22.63 2.32 -10.61
C THR A 163 -21.58 3.29 -10.05
N SER A 164 -20.62 2.77 -9.29
CA SER A 164 -19.69 3.52 -8.44
C SER A 164 -18.36 2.74 -8.26
N PRO A 165 -17.57 2.54 -9.33
CA PRO A 165 -16.41 1.69 -9.27
C PRO A 165 -15.29 2.26 -8.39
N GLU A 166 -15.12 3.58 -8.33
CA GLU A 166 -14.11 4.25 -7.49
C GLU A 166 -14.30 3.92 -6.00
N GLU A 167 -15.55 3.98 -5.52
CA GLU A 167 -15.93 3.68 -4.15
C GLU A 167 -15.68 2.20 -3.84
N VAL A 168 -16.03 1.29 -4.75
CA VAL A 168 -15.78 -0.14 -4.57
C VAL A 168 -14.28 -0.43 -4.47
N ILE A 169 -13.45 0.19 -5.31
CA ILE A 169 -11.99 0.05 -5.24
C ILE A 169 -11.44 0.62 -3.93
N PHE A 170 -11.88 1.81 -3.53
CA PHE A 170 -11.46 2.42 -2.27
C PHE A 170 -11.78 1.52 -1.07
N LEU A 171 -12.99 0.96 -1.03
CA LEU A 171 -13.40 0.04 0.02
C LEU A 171 -12.57 -1.23 0.01
N MET A 172 -12.38 -1.85 -1.17
CA MET A 172 -11.52 -3.02 -1.30
C MET A 172 -10.11 -2.77 -0.78
N LEU A 173 -9.51 -1.61 -1.09
CA LEU A 173 -8.20 -1.23 -0.55
C LEU A 173 -8.22 -1.11 0.97
N MET A 174 -9.19 -0.38 1.52
CA MET A 174 -9.33 -0.19 2.97
C MET A 174 -9.50 -1.53 3.71
N PHE A 175 -10.28 -2.45 3.15
CA PHE A 175 -10.43 -3.80 3.70
C PHE A 175 -9.12 -4.60 3.60
N ASN A 176 -8.44 -4.54 2.45
CA ASN A 176 -7.18 -5.24 2.22
C ASN A 176 -6.06 -4.80 3.15
N GLU A 177 -6.00 -3.51 3.54
CA GLU A 177 -5.05 -3.00 4.52
C GLU A 177 -5.35 -3.50 5.94
N ARG A 178 -6.63 -3.61 6.31
CA ARG A 178 -7.06 -4.08 7.63
C ARG A 178 -6.88 -5.59 7.81
N LEU A 179 -7.15 -6.39 6.77
CA LEU A 179 -6.97 -7.85 6.79
C LEU A 179 -5.50 -8.28 6.89
N GLN A 180 -4.54 -7.44 6.45
CA GLN A 180 -3.10 -7.73 6.58
C GLN A 180 -2.60 -7.74 8.03
N VAL A 181 -3.36 -7.17 8.98
CA VAL A 181 -2.97 -7.11 10.41
C VAL A 181 -3.19 -8.45 11.14
N ASP A 182 -4.10 -9.31 10.65
CA ASP A 182 -4.48 -10.60 11.26
C ASP A 182 -3.98 -11.81 10.45
N MET A 183 -2.70 -11.78 10.05
CA MET A 183 -2.14 -12.75 9.09
C MET A 183 -2.08 -14.20 9.64
N GLN A 184 -3.17 -14.95 9.46
CA GLN A 184 -3.15 -16.40 9.24
C GLN A 184 -4.38 -17.02 8.54
N SER A 185 -5.42 -16.26 8.19
CA SER A 185 -6.66 -16.85 7.64
C SER A 185 -7.07 -16.28 6.29
N SER A 186 -7.08 -17.18 5.29
CA SER A 186 -7.97 -17.24 4.12
C SER A 186 -8.15 -15.99 3.23
N SER A 187 -7.93 -16.19 1.93
CA SER A 187 -8.35 -15.28 0.87
C SER A 187 -9.79 -14.80 1.04
N PHE A 188 -10.07 -13.57 0.60
CA PHE A 188 -11.39 -12.90 0.52
C PHE A 188 -12.53 -13.81 -0.05
N LEU A 189 -12.15 -14.89 -0.72
CA LEU A 189 -12.99 -15.74 -1.56
C LEU A 189 -13.16 -17.17 -1.05
N VAL A 190 -12.68 -17.53 0.15
CA VAL A 190 -12.92 -18.87 0.71
C VAL A 190 -14.38 -18.99 1.15
N GLY A 191 -15.27 -19.29 0.19
CA GLY A 191 -16.70 -19.52 0.43
C GLY A 191 -17.66 -18.73 -0.45
N ALA A 192 -17.17 -17.89 -1.36
CA ALA A 192 -17.99 -17.14 -2.31
C ALA A 192 -18.47 -18.01 -3.49
N SER A 193 -19.68 -17.75 -4.01
CA SER A 193 -20.16 -18.42 -5.24
C SER A 193 -19.30 -18.01 -6.45
N GLU A 194 -18.95 -18.98 -7.31
CA GLU A 194 -18.08 -18.76 -8.49
C GLU A 194 -18.54 -17.59 -9.36
N GLU A 195 -19.85 -17.37 -9.46
CA GLU A 195 -20.49 -16.37 -10.32
C GLU A 195 -20.34 -14.94 -9.79
N GLY A 196 -20.29 -14.77 -8.47
CA GLY A 196 -20.18 -13.47 -7.82
C GLY A 196 -18.76 -12.93 -7.80
N VAL A 197 -17.78 -13.81 -7.59
CA VAL A 197 -16.34 -13.48 -7.67
C VAL A 197 -15.94 -13.07 -9.08
N SER A 198 -16.56 -13.68 -10.08
CA SER A 198 -16.24 -13.53 -11.50
C SER A 198 -16.36 -12.10 -12.04
N ARG A 199 -17.32 -11.27 -11.58
CA ARG A 199 -17.53 -9.93 -12.17
C ARG A 199 -16.50 -8.88 -11.71
N ILE A 200 -16.20 -8.81 -10.42
CA ILE A 200 -15.13 -7.93 -9.91
C ILE A 200 -13.78 -8.36 -10.48
N CYS A 201 -13.54 -9.68 -10.59
CA CYS A 201 -12.39 -10.22 -11.33
C CYS A 201 -12.35 -9.71 -12.77
N SER A 202 -13.45 -9.82 -13.50
CA SER A 202 -13.54 -9.39 -14.89
C SER A 202 -13.29 -7.89 -15.01
N PHE A 203 -13.92 -7.06 -14.17
CA PHE A 203 -13.72 -5.61 -14.14
C PHE A 203 -12.25 -5.23 -13.95
N LEU A 204 -11.59 -5.81 -12.95
CA LEU A 204 -10.18 -5.52 -12.66
C LEU A 204 -9.26 -5.97 -13.80
N GLN A 205 -9.50 -7.16 -14.38
CA GLN A 205 -8.74 -7.67 -15.52
C GLN A 205 -8.93 -6.81 -16.77
N GLU A 206 -10.16 -6.47 -17.12
CA GLU A 206 -10.49 -5.61 -18.25
C GLU A 206 -9.88 -4.21 -18.09
N ALA A 207 -9.92 -3.65 -16.87
CA ALA A 207 -9.29 -2.38 -16.58
C ALA A 207 -7.76 -2.45 -16.76
N LEU A 208 -7.10 -3.49 -16.26
CA LEU A 208 -5.65 -3.69 -16.46
C LEU A 208 -5.30 -3.81 -17.95
N LEU A 209 -6.08 -4.57 -18.72
CA LEU A 209 -5.89 -4.72 -20.17
C LEU A 209 -6.07 -3.40 -20.90
N TYR A 210 -7.14 -2.66 -20.57
CA TYR A 210 -7.40 -1.33 -21.12
C TYR A 210 -6.23 -0.39 -20.87
N TRP A 211 -5.76 -0.30 -19.62
CA TRP A 211 -4.65 0.59 -19.25
C TRP A 211 -3.33 0.20 -19.89
N THR A 212 -3.04 -1.10 -19.97
CA THR A 212 -1.88 -1.62 -20.70
C THR A 212 -1.94 -1.20 -22.17
N GLY A 213 -3.12 -1.28 -22.80
CA GLY A 213 -3.38 -0.81 -24.16
C GLY A 213 -3.15 0.70 -24.31
N VAL A 214 -3.69 1.52 -23.40
CA VAL A 214 -3.52 2.98 -23.39
C VAL A 214 -2.03 3.36 -23.29
N ILE A 215 -1.29 2.72 -22.39
CA ILE A 215 0.14 2.97 -22.21
C ILE A 215 0.92 2.58 -23.47
N ASN A 216 0.66 1.40 -24.03
CA ASN A 216 1.30 0.98 -25.27
C ASN A 216 0.97 1.92 -26.43
N ASP A 217 -0.26 2.39 -26.54
CA ASP A 217 -0.64 3.37 -27.56
C ASP A 217 0.15 4.69 -27.43
N ILE A 218 0.38 5.16 -26.20
CA ILE A 218 1.22 6.34 -25.94
C ILE A 218 2.66 6.09 -26.40
N VAL A 219 3.21 4.91 -26.08
CA VAL A 219 4.57 4.50 -26.44
C VAL A 219 4.78 4.44 -27.97
N HIS A 220 3.78 3.98 -28.72
CA HIS A 220 3.94 3.68 -30.15
C HIS A 220 3.45 4.77 -31.11
N LYS A 221 2.61 5.72 -30.67
CA LYS A 221 1.95 6.69 -31.56
C LYS A 221 2.51 8.13 -31.50
N ASP A 222 3.64 8.36 -30.81
CA ASP A 222 4.23 9.70 -30.62
C ASP A 222 3.17 10.76 -30.25
N LEU A 223 2.19 10.39 -29.41
CA LEU A 223 1.08 11.29 -29.11
C LEU A 223 1.59 12.43 -28.22
N PRO A 224 1.44 13.72 -28.60
CA PRO A 224 2.14 14.83 -27.92
C PRO A 224 1.65 15.14 -26.50
N SER A 225 0.65 14.41 -26.01
CA SER A 225 0.08 14.62 -24.69
C SER A 225 -0.70 13.39 -24.26
N VAL A 226 -0.35 12.83 -23.10
CA VAL A 226 -1.22 11.91 -22.37
C VAL A 226 -2.52 12.69 -22.06
N PRO A 227 -3.69 12.31 -22.60
CA PRO A 227 -4.91 13.08 -22.42
C PRO A 227 -5.31 13.05 -20.95
N SER A 228 -5.14 14.16 -20.21
CA SER A 228 -5.65 14.42 -18.84
C SER A 228 -5.82 13.17 -17.97
N CYS A 229 -4.84 12.27 -18.00
CA CYS A 229 -4.99 10.90 -17.54
C CYS A 229 -4.65 10.78 -16.05
N GLU A 230 -4.00 11.82 -15.51
CA GLU A 230 -3.66 11.96 -14.10
C GLU A 230 -4.87 11.79 -13.18
N VAL A 231 -6.05 12.27 -13.60
CA VAL A 231 -7.29 12.15 -12.82
C VAL A 231 -7.68 10.68 -12.59
N LYS A 232 -7.26 9.76 -13.47
CA LYS A 232 -7.58 8.34 -13.39
C LYS A 232 -6.42 7.46 -12.91
N LEU A 233 -5.23 8.02 -12.66
CA LEU A 233 -4.09 7.26 -12.12
C LEU A 233 -4.31 6.77 -10.68
N PRO A 234 -4.97 7.52 -9.77
CA PRO A 234 -5.31 7.00 -8.45
C PRO A 234 -6.20 5.76 -8.52
N MET A 235 -7.17 5.76 -9.45
CA MET A 235 -8.05 4.63 -9.69
C MET A 235 -7.26 3.41 -10.20
N LEU A 236 -6.34 3.60 -11.15
CA LEU A 236 -5.44 2.54 -11.60
C LEU A 236 -4.56 2.00 -10.46
N TRP A 237 -4.01 2.88 -9.63
CA TRP A 237 -3.22 2.47 -8.46
C TRP A 237 -4.05 1.59 -7.52
N GLY A 238 -5.31 1.95 -7.29
CA GLY A 238 -6.22 1.17 -6.47
C GLY A 238 -6.58 -0.19 -7.08
N ILE A 239 -6.88 -0.22 -8.38
CA ILE A 239 -7.11 -1.45 -9.15
C ILE A 239 -5.93 -2.41 -8.99
N ILE A 240 -4.70 -1.90 -9.16
CA ILE A 240 -3.47 -2.67 -8.97
C ILE A 240 -3.38 -3.20 -7.53
N GLY A 241 -3.63 -2.37 -6.52
CA GLY A 241 -3.57 -2.75 -5.12
C GLY A 241 -4.59 -3.83 -4.74
N CYS A 242 -5.76 -3.83 -5.37
CA CYS A 242 -6.79 -4.86 -5.15
C CYS A 242 -6.40 -6.24 -5.72
N CYS A 243 -5.56 -6.29 -6.76
CA CYS A 243 -5.21 -7.54 -7.45
C CYS A 243 -4.54 -8.58 -6.56
N SER A 244 -3.77 -8.17 -5.53
CA SER A 244 -3.06 -9.11 -4.64
C SER A 244 -3.97 -9.97 -3.77
N HIS A 245 -5.21 -9.54 -3.55
CA HIS A 245 -6.14 -10.17 -2.61
C HIS A 245 -7.17 -11.07 -3.28
N MET A 246 -7.13 -11.15 -4.61
CA MET A 246 -8.03 -11.95 -5.44
C MET A 246 -7.59 -13.42 -5.55
N LEU A 247 -7.04 -13.97 -4.46
CA LEU A 247 -6.56 -15.34 -4.37
C LEU A 247 -7.75 -16.32 -4.49
N GLY A 248 -8.11 -16.61 -5.74
CA GLY A 248 -9.24 -17.44 -6.12
C GLY A 248 -9.19 -17.75 -7.61
N ILE A 249 -8.26 -18.63 -8.01
CA ILE A 249 -8.35 -19.54 -9.17
C ILE A 249 -8.32 -18.91 -10.60
N GLN A 250 -8.59 -17.61 -10.81
CA GLN A 250 -8.68 -17.01 -12.16
C GLN A 250 -7.81 -15.77 -12.42
N ALA A 251 -7.08 -15.24 -11.44
CA ALA A 251 -6.20 -14.08 -11.69
C ALA A 251 -5.00 -14.52 -12.53
N ASP A 252 -4.94 -14.08 -13.79
CA ASP A 252 -3.78 -14.27 -14.66
C ASP A 252 -2.64 -13.32 -14.23
N PRO A 253 -1.55 -13.84 -13.62
CA PRO A 253 -0.44 -13.01 -13.15
C PRO A 253 0.27 -12.29 -14.31
N SER A 254 0.08 -12.76 -15.55
CA SER A 254 0.67 -12.16 -16.74
C SER A 254 0.16 -10.74 -16.98
N LEU A 255 -1.05 -10.40 -16.53
CA LEU A 255 -1.64 -9.06 -16.72
C LEU A 255 -0.86 -7.99 -15.97
N LEU A 256 -0.49 -8.25 -14.71
CA LEU A 256 0.32 -7.32 -13.92
C LEU A 256 1.73 -7.18 -14.51
N MET A 257 2.32 -8.29 -14.98
CA MET A 257 3.64 -8.25 -15.60
C MET A 257 3.63 -7.56 -16.97
N GLY A 258 2.54 -7.71 -17.74
CA GLY A 258 2.32 -6.99 -19.00
C GLY A 258 2.15 -5.49 -18.78
N LEU A 259 1.46 -5.09 -17.70
CA LEU A 259 1.39 -3.69 -17.28
C LEU A 259 2.77 -3.17 -16.87
N VAL A 260 3.55 -3.94 -16.11
CA VAL A 260 4.95 -3.58 -15.75
C VAL A 260 5.81 -3.39 -17.00
N ASP A 261 5.69 -4.24 -18.02
CA ASP A 261 6.41 -4.10 -19.28
C ASP A 261 6.02 -2.83 -20.04
N ALA A 262 4.72 -2.53 -20.11
CA ALA A 262 4.22 -1.31 -20.74
C ALA A 262 4.72 -0.06 -20.00
N LEU A 263 4.70 -0.07 -18.66
CA LEU A 263 5.23 1.01 -17.83
C LEU A 263 6.74 1.19 -17.99
N ASP A 264 7.50 0.09 -18.09
CA ASP A 264 8.94 0.13 -18.35
C ASP A 264 9.24 0.78 -19.71
N GLN A 265 8.50 0.42 -20.76
CA GLN A 265 8.64 1.06 -22.08
C GLN A 265 8.27 2.54 -22.04
N LEU A 266 7.18 2.90 -21.35
CA LEU A 266 6.76 4.30 -21.20
C LEU A 266 7.86 5.13 -20.52
N LEU A 267 8.42 4.65 -19.42
CA LEU A 267 9.45 5.37 -18.67
C LEU A 267 10.78 5.52 -19.42
N MET A 268 11.01 4.69 -20.44
CA MET A 268 12.17 4.81 -21.33
C MET A 268 12.00 5.93 -22.38
N ILE A 269 10.77 6.36 -22.64
CA ILE A 269 10.49 7.50 -23.52
C ILE A 269 10.56 8.78 -22.68
N GLU A 270 11.40 9.74 -23.09
CA GLU A 270 11.50 11.06 -22.44
C GLU A 270 10.31 11.97 -22.80
N ALA A 271 9.09 11.54 -22.46
CA ALA A 271 7.86 12.21 -22.87
C ALA A 271 7.37 13.30 -21.88
N GLY A 272 8.31 13.93 -21.14
CA GLY A 272 8.06 15.15 -20.36
C GLY A 272 7.12 15.01 -19.15
N PHE A 273 6.73 13.80 -18.74
CA PHE A 273 5.82 13.56 -17.61
C PHE A 273 6.56 13.30 -16.27
N PRO A 274 5.86 13.42 -15.12
CA PRO A 274 6.42 13.09 -13.81
C PRO A 274 6.78 11.60 -13.71
N LYS A 275 8.07 11.27 -13.86
CA LYS A 275 8.57 9.89 -13.80
C LYS A 275 8.21 9.18 -12.48
N SER A 276 8.13 9.93 -11.38
CA SER A 276 7.81 9.40 -10.05
C SER A 276 6.42 8.75 -9.96
N THR A 277 5.40 9.31 -10.61
CA THR A 277 4.03 8.78 -10.57
C THR A 277 3.94 7.42 -11.26
N TRP A 278 4.55 7.30 -12.44
CA TRP A 278 4.58 6.05 -13.20
C TRP A 278 5.47 4.99 -12.54
N GLN A 279 6.60 5.40 -11.95
CA GLN A 279 7.42 4.50 -11.13
C GLN A 279 6.65 3.99 -9.89
N SER A 280 5.81 4.83 -9.28
CA SER A 280 4.94 4.42 -8.16
C SER A 280 3.92 3.35 -8.60
N LEU A 281 3.28 3.52 -9.75
CA LEU A 281 2.38 2.51 -10.34
C LEU A 281 3.10 1.20 -10.64
N MET A 282 4.31 1.27 -11.17
CA MET A 282 5.13 0.07 -11.41
C MET A 282 5.49 -0.63 -10.10
N GLY A 283 5.90 0.13 -9.08
CA GLY A 283 6.18 -0.42 -7.75
C GLY A 283 4.96 -1.11 -7.15
N ALA A 284 3.77 -0.50 -7.26
CA ALA A 284 2.52 -1.12 -6.83
C ALA A 284 2.23 -2.42 -7.60
N ALA A 285 2.40 -2.43 -8.92
CA ALA A 285 2.16 -3.61 -9.75
C ALA A 285 3.11 -4.77 -9.42
N LEU A 286 4.40 -4.48 -9.20
CA LEU A 286 5.38 -5.45 -8.73
C LEU A 286 5.01 -6.02 -7.36
N GLY A 287 4.58 -5.15 -6.43
CA GLY A 287 4.16 -5.55 -5.08
C GLY A 287 2.93 -6.45 -5.11
N SER A 288 1.92 -6.08 -5.91
CA SER A 288 0.71 -6.89 -6.07
C SER A 288 0.99 -8.24 -6.73
N PHE A 289 1.85 -8.27 -7.76
CA PHE A 289 2.27 -9.49 -8.42
C PHE A 289 2.98 -10.44 -7.45
N HIS A 290 3.88 -9.90 -6.63
CA HIS A 290 4.57 -10.66 -5.59
C HIS A 290 3.57 -11.30 -4.59
N LYS A 291 2.64 -10.49 -4.06
CA LYS A 291 1.63 -10.93 -3.08
C LYS A 291 0.66 -11.99 -3.63
N LEU A 292 0.45 -12.06 -4.94
CA LEU A 292 -0.39 -13.08 -5.58
C LEU A 292 0.18 -14.51 -5.46
N GLY A 293 1.41 -14.69 -4.97
CA GLY A 293 2.00 -16.01 -4.72
C GLY A 293 2.40 -16.77 -5.99
N SER A 294 2.41 -16.09 -7.14
CA SER A 294 2.73 -16.67 -8.46
C SER A 294 4.20 -17.08 -8.62
N PHE A 295 5.06 -16.67 -7.69
CA PHE A 295 6.50 -16.96 -7.69
C PHE A 295 6.88 -18.43 -7.48
N LYS A 296 5.95 -19.28 -7.03
CA LYS A 296 6.26 -20.66 -6.61
C LYS A 296 6.57 -21.64 -7.77
N LYS A 297 6.36 -21.26 -9.05
CA LYS A 297 6.47 -22.20 -10.19
C LYS A 297 7.68 -21.99 -11.12
N SER A 298 8.27 -20.79 -11.22
CA SER A 298 9.40 -20.54 -12.14
C SER A 298 10.36 -19.41 -11.74
N GLY A 299 10.45 -19.04 -10.45
CA GLY A 299 10.97 -17.75 -9.93
C GLY A 299 12.34 -17.19 -10.38
N VAL A 300 13.13 -17.87 -11.23
CA VAL A 300 14.42 -17.38 -11.73
C VAL A 300 14.25 -16.22 -12.73
N GLU A 301 13.35 -16.35 -13.71
CA GLU A 301 13.15 -15.31 -14.73
C GLU A 301 12.51 -14.05 -14.14
N GLU A 302 11.56 -14.23 -13.23
CA GLU A 302 10.90 -13.13 -12.52
C GLU A 302 11.89 -12.42 -11.60
N THR A 303 12.75 -13.15 -10.89
CA THR A 303 13.82 -12.53 -10.05
C THR A 303 14.79 -11.70 -10.90
N ASN A 304 15.21 -12.20 -12.06
CA ASN A 304 16.05 -11.44 -13.00
C ASN A 304 15.38 -10.11 -13.38
N LYS A 305 14.09 -10.16 -13.73
CA LYS A 305 13.33 -8.97 -14.14
C LYS A 305 13.17 -7.97 -13.00
N PHE A 306 12.82 -8.42 -11.80
CA PHE A 306 12.71 -7.56 -10.61
C PHE A 306 14.04 -6.88 -10.28
N LEU A 307 15.15 -7.63 -10.28
CA LEU A 307 16.48 -7.07 -10.05
C LEU A 307 16.86 -6.07 -11.15
N HIS A 308 16.60 -6.37 -12.42
CA HIS A 308 16.84 -5.44 -13.52
C HIS A 308 16.03 -4.14 -13.38
N LEU A 309 14.76 -4.21 -12.98
CA LEU A 309 13.93 -3.03 -12.74
C LEU A 309 14.43 -2.22 -11.54
N ALA A 310 14.87 -2.86 -10.45
CA ALA A 310 15.51 -2.16 -9.33
C ALA A 310 16.78 -1.39 -9.76
N LYS A 311 17.60 -2.00 -10.63
CA LYS A 311 18.82 -1.37 -11.18
C LYS A 311 18.46 -0.12 -12.00
N ARG A 312 17.45 -0.24 -12.87
CA ARG A 312 17.00 0.85 -13.76
C ARG A 312 16.30 1.98 -13.01
N TYR A 313 15.42 1.65 -12.06
CA TYR A 313 14.59 2.59 -11.31
C TYR A 313 15.04 2.76 -9.87
N ARG A 314 16.36 2.77 -9.66
CA ARG A 314 17.00 2.82 -8.34
C ARG A 314 16.62 4.03 -7.48
N SER A 315 16.05 5.08 -8.06
CA SER A 315 15.57 6.25 -7.32
C SER A 315 14.11 6.16 -6.84
N SER A 316 13.38 5.09 -7.20
CA SER A 316 11.98 4.90 -6.78
C SER A 316 11.90 4.07 -5.51
N SER A 317 11.36 4.66 -4.43
CA SER A 317 11.14 3.94 -3.18
C SER A 317 10.15 2.78 -3.33
N GLN A 318 9.08 2.95 -4.11
CA GLN A 318 8.08 1.91 -4.32
C GLN A 318 8.62 0.72 -5.12
N VAL A 319 9.42 0.96 -6.17
CA VAL A 319 10.04 -0.14 -6.93
C VAL A 319 11.04 -0.90 -6.06
N LEU A 320 11.93 -0.19 -5.36
CA LEU A 320 12.90 -0.82 -4.46
C LEU A 320 12.23 -1.60 -3.34
N PHE A 321 11.16 -1.04 -2.75
CA PHE A 321 10.40 -1.72 -1.70
C PHE A 321 9.80 -3.03 -2.20
N SER A 322 9.09 -3.03 -3.34
CA SER A 322 8.48 -4.24 -3.88
C SER A 322 9.51 -5.30 -4.26
N VAL A 323 10.69 -4.91 -4.74
CA VAL A 323 11.79 -5.84 -5.02
C VAL A 323 12.38 -6.41 -3.73
N ALA A 324 12.53 -5.60 -2.68
CA ALA A 324 12.97 -6.07 -1.37
C ALA A 324 11.99 -7.07 -0.74
N GLU A 325 10.68 -6.78 -0.78
CA GLU A 325 9.62 -7.71 -0.31
C GLU A 325 9.71 -9.07 -1.01
N LEU A 326 9.89 -9.04 -2.34
CA LEU A 326 10.06 -10.26 -3.11
C LEU A 326 11.26 -11.08 -2.61
N LEU A 327 12.44 -10.46 -2.52
CA LEU A 327 13.66 -11.17 -2.14
C LEU A 327 13.55 -11.74 -0.71
N ASP A 328 12.97 -10.99 0.23
CA ASP A 328 12.75 -11.43 1.60
C ASP A 328 11.84 -12.66 1.67
N SER A 329 10.78 -12.70 0.85
CA SER A 329 9.87 -13.85 0.78
C SER A 329 10.57 -15.12 0.28
N MET A 330 11.50 -15.00 -0.68
CA MET A 330 12.22 -16.13 -1.25
C MET A 330 13.22 -16.71 -0.25
N HIS A 331 13.93 -15.84 0.47
CA HIS A 331 14.93 -16.25 1.46
C HIS A 331 14.30 -16.99 2.64
N GLY A 332 13.09 -16.60 3.06
CA GLY A 332 12.30 -17.34 4.07
C GLY A 332 11.96 -18.78 3.65
N SER A 333 11.74 -19.03 2.35
CA SER A 333 11.48 -20.38 1.81
C SER A 333 12.74 -21.22 1.58
N THR A 334 13.89 -20.59 1.36
CA THR A 334 15.15 -21.25 1.00
C THR A 334 15.88 -21.86 2.21
N ILE A 335 15.54 -21.44 3.44
CA ILE A 335 16.14 -21.94 4.69
C ILE A 335 15.72 -23.39 5.01
N GLN A 336 14.69 -23.93 4.35
CA GLN A 336 14.12 -25.22 4.74
C GLN A 336 14.63 -26.46 4.00
N GLU A 337 15.42 -26.32 2.93
CA GLU A 337 15.88 -27.49 2.16
C GLU A 337 17.33 -27.33 1.67
N ASN A 338 18.27 -27.73 2.54
CA ASN A 338 19.41 -28.62 2.23
C ASN A 338 20.65 -28.28 3.06
N ASN A 339 21.22 -29.34 3.64
CA ASN A 339 22.48 -29.35 4.35
C ASN A 339 23.57 -28.53 3.64
N GLY A 340 24.04 -27.47 4.30
CA GLY A 340 25.41 -26.96 4.19
C GLY A 340 25.76 -25.99 3.05
N HIS A 341 24.97 -25.89 1.97
CA HIS A 341 25.29 -24.97 0.87
C HIS A 341 24.07 -24.16 0.43
N MET A 342 24.05 -22.90 0.84
CA MET A 342 23.09 -21.91 0.34
C MET A 342 23.32 -21.73 -1.17
N LYS A 343 22.31 -22.05 -1.98
CA LYS A 343 22.37 -21.85 -3.44
C LYS A 343 21.83 -20.46 -3.77
N PHE A 344 22.73 -19.52 -4.01
CA PHE A 344 22.36 -18.18 -4.45
C PHE A 344 21.82 -18.16 -5.88
N HIS A 345 20.87 -17.27 -6.11
CA HIS A 345 20.39 -16.94 -7.45
C HIS A 345 21.56 -16.42 -8.32
N PRO A 346 21.65 -16.73 -9.63
CA PRO A 346 22.77 -16.31 -10.48
C PRO A 346 23.07 -14.80 -10.44
N GLU A 347 22.04 -13.96 -10.43
CA GLU A 347 22.20 -12.49 -10.32
C GLU A 347 22.62 -12.00 -8.93
N LEU A 348 22.53 -12.84 -7.89
CA LEU A 348 22.87 -12.51 -6.51
C LEU A 348 24.21 -13.12 -6.06
N LYS A 349 24.98 -13.70 -6.99
CA LYS A 349 26.30 -14.26 -6.68
C LYS A 349 27.34 -13.18 -6.39
N ALA A 350 28.41 -13.57 -5.70
CA ALA A 350 29.50 -12.68 -5.31
C ALA A 350 30.12 -11.94 -6.51
N GLU A 351 30.18 -12.60 -7.68
CA GLU A 351 30.67 -12.03 -8.94
C GLU A 351 29.87 -10.80 -9.40
N LYS A 352 28.59 -10.71 -9.04
CA LYS A 352 27.69 -9.60 -9.39
C LYS A 352 27.53 -8.58 -8.26
N ALA A 353 27.99 -8.91 -7.06
CA ALA A 353 27.83 -8.06 -5.88
C ALA A 353 28.59 -6.72 -6.02
N VAL A 354 29.80 -6.73 -6.60
CA VAL A 354 30.60 -5.50 -6.76
C VAL A 354 29.90 -4.49 -7.66
N ASP A 355 29.37 -4.93 -8.81
CA ASP A 355 28.62 -4.06 -9.73
C ASP A 355 27.35 -3.51 -9.07
N ALA A 356 26.66 -4.35 -8.27
CA ALA A 356 25.49 -3.93 -7.52
C ALA A 356 25.84 -2.89 -6.44
N PHE A 357 26.94 -3.09 -5.71
CA PHE A 357 27.41 -2.16 -4.69
C PHE A 357 27.72 -0.79 -5.28
N ASP A 358 28.41 -0.74 -6.42
CA ASP A 358 28.69 0.52 -7.10
C ASP A 358 27.39 1.24 -7.49
N MET A 359 26.48 0.54 -8.16
CA MET A 359 25.24 1.10 -8.69
C MET A 359 24.24 1.54 -7.61
N PHE A 360 24.18 0.85 -6.47
CA PHE A 360 23.24 1.15 -5.40
C PHE A 360 23.84 2.00 -4.27
N SER A 361 25.16 2.19 -4.22
CA SER A 361 25.81 2.89 -3.11
C SER A 361 25.25 4.30 -2.85
N GLU A 362 25.02 5.09 -3.91
CA GLU A 362 24.48 6.46 -3.80
C GLU A 362 23.09 6.53 -3.14
N ASN A 363 22.28 5.47 -3.26
CA ASN A 363 20.98 5.41 -2.60
C ASN A 363 21.13 5.43 -1.07
N LEU A 364 22.26 4.96 -0.53
CA LEU A 364 22.48 4.87 0.91
C LEU A 364 22.73 6.23 1.57
N SER A 365 23.06 7.26 0.80
CA SER A 365 23.12 8.66 1.26
C SER A 365 21.84 9.44 0.95
N HIS A 366 20.80 8.80 0.41
CA HIS A 366 19.56 9.50 0.04
C HIS A 366 18.77 9.97 1.28
N PRO A 367 18.14 11.16 1.27
CA PRO A 367 17.38 11.67 2.42
C PRO A 367 16.14 10.82 2.76
N ASP A 368 15.47 10.24 1.75
CA ASP A 368 14.37 9.30 1.94
C ASP A 368 14.87 7.99 2.58
N LYS A 369 14.40 7.71 3.80
CA LYS A 369 14.73 6.50 4.55
C LYS A 369 14.23 5.22 3.86
N GLY A 370 13.09 5.27 3.17
CA GLY A 370 12.53 4.13 2.45
C GLY A 370 13.49 3.63 1.37
N ILE A 371 14.09 4.56 0.60
CA ILE A 371 15.11 4.21 -0.41
C ILE A 371 16.33 3.56 0.23
N ARG A 372 16.84 4.13 1.33
CA ARG A 372 18.01 3.56 2.04
C ARG A 372 17.74 2.15 2.55
N VAL A 373 16.63 1.97 3.27
CA VAL A 373 16.24 0.68 3.87
C VAL A 373 16.00 -0.38 2.81
N SER A 374 15.21 -0.08 1.77
CA SER A 374 14.93 -1.04 0.69
C SER A 374 16.18 -1.39 -0.10
N THR A 375 17.08 -0.42 -0.33
CA THR A 375 18.38 -0.70 -0.95
C THR A 375 19.21 -1.65 -0.10
N LEU A 376 19.31 -1.41 1.22
CA LEU A 376 20.04 -2.30 2.12
C LEU A 376 19.43 -3.69 2.17
N ARG A 377 18.11 -3.82 2.20
CA ARG A 377 17.41 -5.12 2.10
C ARG A 377 17.84 -5.87 0.83
N ILE A 378 17.80 -5.22 -0.33
CA ILE A 378 18.23 -5.81 -1.61
C ILE A 378 19.70 -6.24 -1.55
N LEU A 379 20.60 -5.36 -1.08
CA LEU A 379 22.04 -5.64 -1.02
C LEU A 379 22.37 -6.82 -0.10
N CYS A 380 21.64 -6.98 1.02
CA CYS A 380 21.81 -8.09 1.95
C CYS A 380 21.50 -9.47 1.35
N HIS A 381 20.83 -9.55 0.20
CA HIS A 381 20.57 -10.83 -0.50
C HIS A 381 21.71 -11.30 -1.39
N TYR A 382 22.71 -10.45 -1.65
CA TYR A 382 23.89 -10.86 -2.40
C TYR A 382 24.79 -11.77 -1.57
N GLU A 383 25.42 -12.74 -2.24
CA GLU A 383 26.43 -13.60 -1.65
C GLU A 383 27.58 -12.76 -1.07
N PRO A 384 27.95 -12.97 0.21
CA PRO A 384 29.03 -12.23 0.84
C PRO A 384 30.36 -12.38 0.10
N LEU A 385 31.13 -11.30 -0.01
CA LEU A 385 32.46 -11.36 -0.60
C LEU A 385 33.42 -12.08 0.37
N ASN A 386 34.22 -13.01 -0.14
CA ASN A 386 35.15 -13.89 0.60
C ASN A 386 36.26 -13.19 1.43
N GLY A 387 36.18 -11.87 1.65
CA GLY A 387 37.11 -11.08 2.46
C GLY A 387 36.73 -10.94 3.95
N GLU A 388 35.49 -11.25 4.34
CA GLU A 388 35.05 -11.11 5.74
C GLU A 388 35.32 -12.36 6.61
N SER A 389 35.77 -13.47 6.01
CA SER A 389 36.04 -14.75 6.69
C SER A 389 37.49 -14.91 7.17
N ASN A 390 38.21 -13.82 7.45
CA ASN A 390 39.56 -13.92 8.02
C ASN A 390 39.53 -14.15 9.53
N VAL A 391 39.06 -15.34 9.93
CA VAL A 391 39.67 -16.05 11.05
C VAL A 391 40.74 -16.95 10.43
N GLN A 392 41.94 -16.42 10.23
CA GLN A 392 43.08 -17.27 9.90
C GLN A 392 43.22 -18.33 11.01
N PRO A 393 43.28 -19.63 10.68
CA PRO A 393 43.73 -20.61 11.66
C PRO A 393 45.20 -20.32 11.88
N VAL A 394 45.54 -19.78 13.04
CA VAL A 394 46.93 -19.69 13.47
C VAL A 394 47.47 -21.11 13.46
N GLU A 395 48.31 -21.43 12.49
CA GLU A 395 49.11 -22.64 12.48
C GLU A 395 50.02 -22.62 13.71
N LYS A 396 49.53 -23.15 14.83
CA LYS A 396 50.33 -23.63 15.95
C LYS A 396 49.48 -24.56 16.81
N LYS A 397 49.63 -25.85 16.49
CA LYS A 397 49.44 -27.03 17.35
C LYS A 397 48.82 -26.75 18.73
N MET A 398 47.52 -27.00 18.87
CA MET A 398 46.97 -27.82 19.94
C MET A 398 45.49 -28.11 19.63
N GLN A 399 45.09 -29.37 19.86
CA GLN A 399 43.74 -29.86 19.69
C GLN A 399 42.79 -29.14 20.66
N THR A 400 41.93 -28.27 20.13
CA THR A 400 40.69 -27.88 20.80
C THR A 400 39.62 -27.77 19.71
N GLU A 401 38.46 -28.37 19.98
CA GLU A 401 37.30 -28.46 19.08
C GLU A 401 36.98 -27.11 18.42
N VAL A 402 37.19 -27.00 17.10
CA VAL A 402 36.74 -25.86 16.30
C VAL A 402 35.31 -26.15 15.87
N SER A 403 34.35 -25.52 16.52
CA SER A 403 32.97 -25.46 16.01
C SER A 403 32.98 -24.66 14.70
N PRO A 404 32.36 -25.14 13.61
CA PRO A 404 32.22 -24.33 12.41
C PRO A 404 31.33 -23.12 12.75
N THR A 405 31.87 -21.91 12.57
CA THR A 405 31.10 -20.67 12.69
C THR A 405 29.86 -20.78 11.80
N SER A 406 28.68 -20.57 12.40
CA SER A 406 27.43 -20.77 11.67
C SER A 406 27.29 -19.71 10.57
N TYR A 407 26.67 -20.05 9.44
CA TYR A 407 26.38 -19.10 8.36
C TYR A 407 25.59 -17.86 8.86
N ALA A 408 24.74 -18.06 9.87
CA ALA A 408 24.02 -16.98 10.56
C ALA A 408 24.96 -15.99 11.28
N GLU A 409 26.10 -16.44 11.81
CA GLU A 409 27.11 -15.58 12.42
C GLU A 409 27.94 -14.81 11.37
N ILE A 410 28.14 -15.38 10.19
CA ILE A 410 28.78 -14.71 9.05
C ILE A 410 27.88 -13.59 8.53
N GLN A 411 26.59 -13.86 8.32
CA GLN A 411 25.60 -12.85 7.91
C GLN A 411 25.48 -11.72 8.94
N ARG A 412 25.42 -12.05 10.25
CA ARG A 412 25.26 -11.05 11.31
C ARG A 412 26.44 -10.08 11.45
N ASN A 413 27.63 -10.50 11.03
CA ASN A 413 28.85 -9.69 11.09
C ASN A 413 29.20 -8.99 9.77
N ASN A 414 28.42 -9.23 8.71
CA ASN A 414 28.61 -8.58 7.42
C ASN A 414 28.25 -7.09 7.50
N VAL A 415 29.05 -6.26 6.83
CA VAL A 415 28.89 -4.80 6.81
C VAL A 415 27.47 -4.36 6.40
N LEU A 416 26.87 -5.00 5.39
CA LEU A 416 25.53 -4.66 4.88
C LEU A 416 24.46 -4.90 5.94
N HIS A 417 24.54 -6.02 6.65
CA HIS A 417 23.59 -6.34 7.72
C HIS A 417 23.75 -5.42 8.93
N ILE A 418 24.96 -4.94 9.22
CA ILE A 418 25.19 -3.94 10.27
C ILE A 418 24.55 -2.60 9.87
N LEU A 419 24.78 -2.13 8.64
CA LEU A 419 24.14 -0.91 8.11
C LEU A 419 22.61 -1.04 8.08
N PHE A 420 22.09 -2.18 7.62
CA PHE A 420 20.66 -2.47 7.65
C PHE A 420 20.10 -2.41 9.06
N SER A 421 20.77 -3.03 10.04
CA SER A 421 20.34 -2.98 11.44
C SER A 421 20.36 -1.56 12.03
N ILE A 422 21.26 -0.67 11.57
CA ILE A 422 21.30 0.73 11.99
C ILE A 422 20.05 1.47 11.50
N GLU A 423 19.68 1.30 10.23
CA GLU A 423 18.53 1.96 9.62
C GLU A 423 17.18 1.38 10.09
N ASP A 424 17.10 0.06 10.23
CA ASP A 424 15.86 -0.63 10.61
C ASP A 424 15.49 -0.43 12.09
N THR A 425 16.50 -0.22 12.96
CA THR A 425 16.24 0.00 14.39
C THR A 425 15.47 1.32 14.61
N PRO A 426 14.29 1.29 15.26
CA PRO A 426 13.57 2.51 15.63
C PRO A 426 14.43 3.39 16.53
N LEU A 427 14.61 4.66 16.18
CA LEU A 427 15.51 5.56 16.89
C LEU A 427 14.83 6.18 18.11
N SER A 428 15.39 5.90 19.28
CA SER A 428 14.99 6.48 20.56
C SER A 428 16.18 6.49 21.51
N ILE A 429 16.02 7.13 22.68
CA ILE A 429 17.07 7.12 23.71
C ILE A 429 17.40 5.69 24.14
N SER A 430 16.41 4.80 24.25
CA SER A 430 16.61 3.41 24.70
C SER A 430 17.32 2.53 23.67
N THR A 431 17.13 2.79 22.38
CA THR A 431 17.76 2.03 21.28
C THR A 431 19.08 2.64 20.81
N SER A 432 19.34 3.91 21.11
CA SER A 432 20.52 4.67 20.68
C SER A 432 21.83 3.92 20.95
N ARG A 433 22.00 3.36 22.16
CA ARG A 433 23.21 2.62 22.54
C ARG A 433 23.49 1.43 21.61
N LYS A 434 22.46 0.70 21.18
CA LYS A 434 22.60 -0.44 20.27
C LYS A 434 23.09 0.02 18.89
N VAL A 435 22.52 1.11 18.39
CA VAL A 435 22.91 1.70 17.11
C VAL A 435 24.35 2.22 17.17
N ILE A 436 24.72 2.93 18.24
CA ILE A 436 26.09 3.42 18.46
C ILE A 436 27.10 2.26 18.48
N LEU A 437 26.80 1.16 19.17
CA LEU A 437 27.67 -0.02 19.19
C LEU A 437 27.86 -0.64 17.79
N SER A 438 26.84 -0.56 16.95
CA SER A 438 26.90 -1.03 15.56
C SER A 438 27.80 -0.13 14.71
N ILE A 439 27.73 1.19 14.90
CA ILE A 439 28.63 2.17 14.26
C ILE A 439 30.08 1.94 14.72
N SER A 440 30.31 1.78 16.02
CA SER A 440 31.65 1.50 16.58
C SER A 440 32.23 0.18 16.08
N LYS A 441 31.39 -0.83 15.82
CA LYS A 441 31.82 -2.10 15.23
C LYS A 441 32.36 -1.89 13.81
N ILE A 442 31.65 -1.14 12.96
CA ILE A 442 32.13 -0.76 11.62
C ILE A 442 33.47 -0.02 11.72
N GLN A 443 33.55 0.99 12.60
CA GLN A 443 34.78 1.77 12.80
C GLN A 443 35.98 0.89 13.21
N MET A 444 35.76 -0.07 14.12
CA MET A 444 36.79 -1.01 14.56
C MET A 444 37.25 -1.91 13.40
N ASP A 445 36.32 -2.38 12.58
CA ASP A 445 36.63 -3.25 11.43
C ASP A 445 37.36 -2.49 10.32
N LEU A 446 37.02 -1.21 10.10
CA LEU A 446 37.78 -0.30 9.24
C LEU A 446 39.20 -0.09 9.76
N SER A 447 39.34 0.18 11.06
CA SER A 447 40.65 0.41 11.69
C SER A 447 41.56 -0.81 11.59
N ALA A 448 40.97 -2.00 11.70
CA ALA A 448 41.65 -3.29 11.60
C ALA A 448 41.84 -3.80 10.15
N ALA A 449 41.43 -3.02 9.13
CA ALA A 449 41.46 -3.42 7.72
C ALA A 449 40.78 -4.78 7.45
N ARG A 450 39.67 -5.06 8.15
CA ARG A 450 38.89 -6.31 8.03
C ARG A 450 37.74 -6.23 7.03
N ILE A 451 37.61 -5.11 6.33
CA ILE A 451 36.54 -4.85 5.38
C ILE A 451 37.11 -4.88 3.96
N CYS A 452 36.49 -5.68 3.10
CA CYS A 452 36.85 -5.73 1.68
C CYS A 452 36.61 -4.36 1.01
N GLU A 453 37.55 -3.93 0.16
CA GLU A 453 37.48 -2.61 -0.51
C GLU A 453 36.19 -2.40 -1.31
N ALA A 454 35.58 -3.47 -1.82
CA ALA A 454 34.30 -3.40 -2.53
C ALA A 454 33.14 -2.85 -1.66
N TYR A 455 33.21 -2.97 -0.33
CA TYR A 455 32.20 -2.40 0.59
C TYR A 455 32.46 -0.93 0.93
N ILE A 456 33.61 -0.36 0.56
CA ILE A 456 34.00 1.00 0.96
C ILE A 456 33.06 2.08 0.40
N PRO A 457 32.64 2.05 -0.88
CA PRO A 457 31.64 3.00 -1.38
C PRO A 457 30.28 2.88 -0.69
N VAL A 458 29.87 1.66 -0.36
CA VAL A 458 28.63 1.36 0.37
C VAL A 458 28.70 1.94 1.79
N LEU A 459 29.81 1.74 2.48
CA LEU A 459 30.05 2.28 3.83
C LEU A 459 30.07 3.80 3.85
N LEU A 460 30.75 4.43 2.88
CA LEU A 460 30.79 5.88 2.78
C LEU A 460 29.37 6.45 2.73
N ASN A 461 28.57 5.99 1.77
CA ASN A 461 27.22 6.50 1.58
C ASN A 461 26.29 6.08 2.73
N GLY A 462 26.44 4.87 3.27
CA GLY A 462 25.68 4.39 4.43
C GLY A 462 25.93 5.22 5.69
N ILE A 463 27.19 5.57 5.99
CA ILE A 463 27.51 6.45 7.12
C ILE A 463 26.98 7.87 6.87
N ILE A 464 27.07 8.38 5.65
CA ILE A 464 26.44 9.66 5.28
C ILE A 464 24.91 9.61 5.49
N GLY A 465 24.27 8.50 5.13
CA GLY A 465 22.85 8.24 5.36
C GLY A 465 22.42 8.39 6.82
N ILE A 466 23.30 8.07 7.77
CA ILE A 466 23.03 8.24 9.21
C ILE A 466 22.77 9.70 9.57
N PHE A 467 23.39 10.67 8.89
CA PHE A 467 23.14 12.09 9.15
C PHE A 467 21.74 12.55 8.71
N HIS A 468 21.13 11.84 7.76
CA HIS A 468 19.75 12.09 7.35
C HIS A 468 18.74 11.54 8.36
N ASN A 469 19.17 10.69 9.30
CA ASN A 469 18.36 10.35 10.47
C ASN A 469 18.36 11.54 11.43
N ARG A 470 17.17 12.12 11.67
CA ARG A 470 16.95 13.29 12.54
C ARG A 470 17.12 12.95 14.03
N PHE A 471 18.27 12.40 14.41
CA PHE A 471 18.58 11.94 15.76
C PHE A 471 20.06 12.18 16.09
N SER A 472 20.34 13.30 16.75
CA SER A 472 21.69 13.84 16.93
C SER A 472 22.65 12.97 17.75
N TYR A 473 22.15 12.07 18.60
CA TYR A 473 22.97 11.13 19.36
C TYR A 473 23.85 10.22 18.49
N LEU A 474 23.53 10.08 17.20
CA LEU A 474 24.30 9.28 16.26
C LEU A 474 25.37 10.09 15.50
N TRP A 475 25.32 11.42 15.55
CA TRP A 475 26.17 12.27 14.72
C TRP A 475 27.64 12.16 15.11
N ASP A 476 28.00 12.29 16.40
CA ASP A 476 29.40 12.19 16.82
C ASP A 476 30.00 10.80 16.51
N PRO A 477 29.34 9.67 16.86
CA PRO A 477 29.82 8.34 16.47
C PRO A 477 29.95 8.15 14.95
N ALA A 478 29.02 8.70 14.16
CA ALA A 478 29.07 8.63 12.71
C ALA A 478 30.22 9.47 12.13
N ILE A 479 30.48 10.66 12.66
CA ILE A 479 31.60 11.53 12.26
C ILE A 479 32.93 10.85 12.57
N GLU A 480 33.09 10.27 13.75
CA GLU A 480 34.29 9.53 14.12
C GLU A 480 34.53 8.34 13.19
N CYS A 481 33.48 7.59 12.87
CA CYS A 481 33.53 6.47 11.93
C CYS A 481 33.90 6.94 10.51
N LEU A 482 33.28 8.02 10.03
CA LEU A 482 33.56 8.62 8.71
C LEU A 482 35.01 9.10 8.61
N SER A 483 35.53 9.72 9.67
CA SER A 483 36.92 10.18 9.74
C SER A 483 37.91 9.01 9.59
N VAL A 484 37.65 7.90 10.27
CA VAL A 484 38.46 6.68 10.12
C VAL A 484 38.37 6.15 8.68
N LEU A 485 37.17 6.04 8.11
CA LEU A 485 36.96 5.59 6.73
C LEU A 485 37.77 6.41 5.73
N ILE A 486 37.67 7.75 5.79
CA ILE A 486 38.39 8.66 4.90
C ILE A 486 39.90 8.53 5.09
N SER A 487 40.37 8.49 6.33
CA SER A 487 41.81 8.40 6.62
C SER A 487 42.46 7.12 6.07
N LYS A 488 41.72 6.01 6.05
CA LYS A 488 42.19 4.69 5.62
C LYS A 488 42.03 4.46 4.12
N HIS A 489 40.99 5.02 3.51
CA HIS A 489 40.60 4.74 2.13
C HIS A 489 40.43 5.99 1.27
N VAL A 490 41.19 7.06 1.55
CA VAL A 490 41.07 8.38 0.89
C VAL A 490 40.96 8.28 -0.64
N GLY A 491 41.79 7.43 -1.28
CA GLY A 491 41.79 7.28 -2.73
C GLY A 491 40.52 6.65 -3.32
N LEU A 492 39.72 5.95 -2.51
CA LEU A 492 38.46 5.33 -2.94
C LEU A 492 37.22 6.20 -2.64
N VAL A 493 37.32 7.12 -1.67
CA VAL A 493 36.15 7.84 -1.13
C VAL A 493 36.16 9.34 -1.38
N TRP A 494 37.33 9.94 -1.65
CA TRP A 494 37.45 11.40 -1.70
C TRP A 494 36.55 12.04 -2.76
N ASP A 495 36.59 11.56 -3.99
CA ASP A 495 35.81 12.13 -5.09
C ASP A 495 34.29 12.00 -4.82
N ARG A 496 33.86 10.84 -4.31
CA ARG A 496 32.45 10.61 -3.93
C ARG A 496 31.99 11.54 -2.82
N LEU A 497 32.84 11.76 -1.81
CA LEU A 497 32.54 12.68 -0.72
C LEU A 497 32.43 14.12 -1.22
N VAL A 498 33.34 14.55 -2.09
CA VAL A 498 33.29 15.90 -2.70
C VAL A 498 32.03 16.06 -3.53
N SER A 499 31.68 15.10 -4.39
CA SER A 499 30.45 15.15 -5.18
C SER A 499 29.19 15.21 -4.32
N TYR A 500 29.15 14.48 -3.19
CA TYR A 500 28.04 14.58 -2.23
C TYR A 500 27.95 15.99 -1.61
N LEU A 501 29.08 16.58 -1.21
CA LEU A 501 29.10 17.93 -0.65
C LEU A 501 28.67 18.99 -1.67
N GLU A 502 29.10 18.86 -2.93
CA GLU A 502 28.66 19.71 -4.04
C GLU A 502 27.14 19.61 -4.25
N GLN A 503 26.58 18.40 -4.20
CA GLN A 503 25.14 18.20 -4.29
C GLN A 503 24.39 18.86 -3.13
N CYS A 504 24.86 18.68 -1.90
CA CYS A 504 24.31 19.35 -0.71
C CYS A 504 24.34 20.88 -0.85
N GLN A 505 25.45 21.42 -1.35
CA GLN A 505 25.59 22.85 -1.59
C GLN A 505 24.62 23.34 -2.67
N SER A 506 24.47 22.61 -3.77
CA SER A 506 23.52 22.95 -4.84
C SER A 506 22.08 22.97 -4.35
N VAL A 507 21.68 21.99 -3.53
CA VAL A 507 20.33 21.96 -2.92
C VAL A 507 20.14 23.16 -1.99
N PHE A 508 21.12 23.46 -1.15
CA PHE A 508 21.05 24.61 -0.25
C PHE A 508 20.89 25.94 -1.01
N LEU A 509 21.66 26.16 -2.07
CA LEU A 509 21.60 27.38 -2.88
C LEU A 509 20.27 27.52 -3.63
N THR A 510 19.81 26.46 -4.30
CA THR A 510 18.55 26.47 -5.06
C THR A 510 17.33 26.70 -4.17
N THR A 511 17.32 26.18 -2.93
CA THR A 511 16.25 26.47 -1.96
C THR A 511 16.23 27.94 -1.51
N HIS A 512 17.38 28.61 -1.51
CA HIS A 512 17.50 30.02 -1.14
C HIS A 512 16.99 30.93 -2.28
N ASP A 513 17.32 30.60 -3.53
CA ASP A 513 16.88 31.36 -4.71
C ASP A 513 15.34 31.32 -4.88
N LEU A 514 14.70 30.18 -4.58
CA LEU A 514 13.24 30.06 -4.57
C LEU A 514 12.59 30.91 -3.46
N SER A 515 13.26 31.01 -2.30
CA SER A 515 12.81 31.86 -1.18
C SER A 515 12.97 33.36 -1.48
N GLU A 516 14.06 33.76 -2.14
CA GLU A 516 14.26 35.14 -2.58
C GLU A 516 13.33 35.54 -3.74
N GLY A 517 13.05 34.64 -4.68
CA GLY A 517 12.09 34.87 -5.77
C GLY A 517 10.65 35.11 -5.28
N ILE A 518 10.19 34.39 -4.26
CA ILE A 518 8.89 34.59 -3.63
C ILE A 518 8.83 35.93 -2.88
N ASN A 519 9.94 36.37 -2.27
CA ASN A 519 10.00 37.67 -1.58
C ASN A 519 10.00 38.86 -2.55
N ILE A 520 10.53 38.71 -3.77
CA ILE A 520 10.51 39.77 -4.79
C ILE A 520 9.11 39.94 -5.39
N GLU A 521 8.32 38.88 -5.56
CA GLU A 521 6.94 38.97 -6.05
C GLU A 521 5.97 39.60 -5.02
N VAL A 522 6.22 39.43 -3.72
CA VAL A 522 5.42 40.04 -2.65
C VAL A 522 5.78 41.52 -2.45
N CYS A 523 7.00 41.95 -2.77
CA CYS A 523 7.42 43.34 -2.63
C CYS A 523 6.98 44.24 -3.81
N GLY A 524 6.58 43.66 -4.96
CA GLY A 524 6.21 44.40 -6.17
C GLY A 524 4.79 44.98 -6.21
N LYS A 525 3.91 44.71 -5.23
CA LYS A 525 2.48 45.11 -5.28
C LYS A 525 2.05 46.21 -4.31
N THR A 526 2.97 46.89 -3.62
CA THR A 526 2.64 47.97 -2.66
C THR A 526 3.20 49.34 -3.04
N SER A 527 3.20 49.69 -4.33
CA SER A 527 3.45 51.07 -4.76
C SER A 527 2.57 51.43 -5.96
N GLY A 528 1.43 52.08 -5.67
CA GLY A 528 0.65 52.75 -6.71
C GLY A 528 -0.85 52.88 -6.45
N MET A 529 -1.27 53.59 -5.39
CA MET A 529 -2.52 54.37 -5.39
C MET A 529 -2.32 55.61 -4.50
N CYS A 530 -1.92 56.72 -5.14
CA CYS A 530 -2.41 58.05 -4.79
C CYS A 530 -3.53 58.38 -5.77
#